data_AF-A0A5C8FB96-F1
#
_entry.id   AF-A0A5C8FB96-F1
#
_cell.length_a   1.000
_cell.length_b   1.000
_cell.length_c   1.000
_cell.angle_alpha   90.00
_cell.angle_beta   90.00
_cell.angle_gamma   90.00
#
_symmetry.space_group_name_H-M   'P 1'
#
loop_
_entity.id
_entity.type
_entity.pdbx_description
1 polymer ?
#
loop_
_entity_poly.entity_id
_entity_poly.type
_entity_poly.pdbx_seq_one_letter_code
_entity_poly.pdbx_strand_id
1 'polypeptide(L)'
;MNILVINGSPKGNNSITLQTLLFLEKAFTNHNFSFLNVGQKIRHYQKNFNEVEKEINKADIIIFAYPVYTFLVPYQLHRFIELLKEKNIDLSQKYATQVSTSKHFYDTTAHKFVEENCLDLNLKYIRGFSADMDDLLTQKGQEEAIAFFNYLIFSVQNNININSNSYNKEKNNINIYKRQVESSSVKDENKDVVIVTNCAKDDNNLRNMIEDFKAMFNYSTREINIREYKFHGGCMGCFGCAITGKCVYKDGFDEFLRIEIQKANAIIYAFTIENHYTHSSFKIYEDRQFCNGHRMVTEGMPVGYIVAGNYDKEYNLQTLIEAKCEVGGNFLTYVANDNKNNTLEELKKLSNTMNYAIINKCSRPKNFYGIGGMKIFRDLIYIMQGIMKADHKYYKKHNIYDFPQKQRGRMLQMKLAGYLMSIPSVQKKMRGKMNQYILMPYKKVIDKTYKKIN
;
A
#
# COMPACT_ATOMS: atom_id res chain seq x y z
N MET A 1 5.59 -14.01 27.82
CA MET A 1 4.42 -13.49 27.07
C MET A 1 4.29 -14.26 25.77
N ASN A 2 3.06 -14.47 25.30
CA ASN A 2 2.75 -15.04 24.00
C ASN A 2 2.67 -13.91 22.96
N ILE A 3 3.45 -14.03 21.89
CA ILE A 3 3.56 -13.04 20.82
C ILE A 3 3.05 -13.68 19.53
N LEU A 4 2.05 -13.06 18.92
CA LEU A 4 1.49 -13.46 17.64
C LEU A 4 1.97 -12.52 16.55
N VAL A 5 2.75 -13.04 15.61
CA VAL A 5 3.21 -12.30 14.43
C VAL A 5 2.22 -12.52 13.28
N ILE A 6 1.53 -11.46 12.90
CA ILE A 6 0.68 -11.40 11.72
C ILE A 6 1.56 -10.98 10.53
N ASN A 7 2.06 -11.96 9.78
CA ASN A 7 2.89 -11.71 8.60
C ASN A 7 2.03 -11.35 7.38
N GLY A 8 1.91 -10.06 7.11
CA GLY A 8 1.19 -9.45 5.98
C GLY A 8 1.92 -9.56 4.64
N SER A 9 3.15 -10.09 4.62
CA SER A 9 3.90 -10.24 3.38
C SER A 9 3.31 -11.34 2.48
N PRO A 10 3.07 -11.06 1.19
CA PRO A 10 2.61 -12.08 0.25
C PRO A 10 3.66 -13.17 0.00
N LYS A 11 4.90 -12.94 0.42
CA LYS A 11 6.01 -13.90 0.34
C LYS A 11 5.97 -14.96 1.45
N GLY A 12 5.09 -14.83 2.45
CA GLY A 12 5.03 -15.73 3.61
C GLY A 12 6.38 -15.82 4.31
N ASN A 13 6.87 -17.05 4.53
CA ASN A 13 8.18 -17.32 5.16
C ASN A 13 9.37 -16.70 4.41
N ASN A 14 9.18 -16.31 3.15
CA ASN A 14 10.19 -15.65 2.35
C ASN A 14 10.24 -14.12 2.51
N SER A 15 9.53 -13.57 3.51
CA SER A 15 9.51 -12.13 3.80
C SER A 15 10.82 -11.68 4.45
N ILE A 16 11.37 -10.55 3.99
CA ILE A 16 12.53 -9.90 4.64
C ILE A 16 12.10 -9.35 6.00
N THR A 17 10.94 -8.71 6.09
CA THR A 17 10.39 -8.18 7.36
C THR A 17 10.29 -9.28 8.41
N LEU A 18 9.87 -10.49 8.02
CA LEU A 18 9.75 -11.62 8.94
C LEU A 18 11.10 -12.05 9.51
N GLN A 19 12.21 -11.87 8.78
CA GLN A 19 13.53 -12.25 9.27
C GLN A 19 13.92 -11.45 10.51
N THR A 20 13.51 -10.18 10.60
CA THR A 20 13.72 -9.37 11.81
C THR A 20 13.00 -9.99 13.02
N LEU A 21 11.79 -10.51 12.84
CA LEU A 21 11.04 -11.15 13.93
C LEU A 21 11.62 -12.52 14.31
N LEU A 22 12.11 -13.31 13.33
CA LEU A 22 12.81 -14.57 13.60
C LEU A 22 14.15 -14.34 14.32
N PHE A 23 14.83 -13.24 13.99
CA PHE A 23 16.01 -12.80 14.72
C PHE A 23 15.67 -12.47 16.19
N LEU A 24 14.58 -11.72 16.42
CA LEU A 24 14.12 -11.38 17.77
C LEU A 24 13.65 -12.60 18.55
N GLU A 25 12.90 -13.52 17.94
CA GLU A 25 12.51 -14.80 18.55
C GLU A 25 13.73 -15.57 19.06
N LYS A 26 14.80 -15.63 18.27
CA LYS A 26 16.03 -16.31 18.67
C LYS A 26 16.81 -15.55 19.73
N ALA A 27 16.80 -14.23 19.69
CA ALA A 27 17.47 -13.38 20.67
C ALA A 27 16.79 -13.44 22.05
N PHE A 28 15.46 -13.54 22.10
CA PHE A 28 14.64 -13.41 23.32
C PHE A 28 13.83 -14.68 23.64
N THR A 29 14.48 -15.67 24.24
CA THR A 29 13.89 -17.01 24.49
C THR A 29 12.87 -17.08 25.63
N ASN A 30 12.71 -15.99 26.41
CA ASN A 30 11.75 -15.92 27.52
C ASN A 30 10.31 -15.62 27.02
N HIS A 31 10.13 -15.43 25.72
CA HIS A 31 8.84 -15.17 25.08
C HIS A 31 8.53 -16.27 24.06
N ASN A 32 7.24 -16.55 23.88
CA ASN A 32 6.78 -17.57 22.94
C ASN A 32 6.24 -16.89 21.68
N PHE A 33 6.82 -17.19 20.52
CA PHE A 33 6.39 -16.62 19.25
C PHE A 33 5.53 -17.60 18.46
N SER A 34 4.49 -17.09 17.84
CA SER A 34 3.64 -17.79 16.88
C SER A 34 3.48 -16.94 15.63
N PHE A 35 3.29 -17.58 14.47
CA PHE A 35 3.33 -16.89 13.18
C PHE A 35 2.15 -17.26 12.30
N LEU A 36 1.40 -16.25 11.85
CA LEU A 36 0.35 -16.39 10.84
C LEU A 36 0.74 -15.69 9.54
N ASN A 37 0.94 -16.48 8.48
CA ASN A 37 1.24 -15.98 7.15
C ASN A 37 -0.01 -15.45 6.42
N VAL A 38 -0.64 -14.41 6.96
CA VAL A 38 -1.89 -13.84 6.41
C VAL A 38 -1.70 -13.29 5.01
N GLY A 39 -0.52 -12.72 4.70
CA GLY A 39 -0.21 -12.22 3.37
C GLY A 39 -0.27 -13.29 2.28
N GLN A 40 0.19 -14.50 2.59
CA GLN A 40 0.17 -15.64 1.67
C GLN A 40 -1.18 -16.38 1.69
N LYS A 41 -1.85 -16.43 2.85
CA LYS A 41 -3.03 -17.25 3.11
C LYS A 41 -4.35 -16.47 3.20
N ILE A 42 -4.40 -15.21 2.78
CA ILE A 42 -5.59 -14.36 2.98
C ILE A 42 -6.89 -15.01 2.48
N ARG A 43 -6.87 -15.65 1.31
CA ARG A 43 -8.03 -16.37 0.75
C ARG A 43 -8.50 -17.54 1.60
N HIS A 44 -7.57 -18.20 2.27
CA HIS A 44 -7.89 -19.29 3.18
C HIS A 44 -8.51 -18.73 4.46
N TYR A 45 -7.96 -17.66 5.04
CA TYR A 45 -8.50 -17.05 6.26
C TYR A 45 -9.85 -16.32 6.05
N GLN A 46 -10.18 -15.90 4.83
CA GLN A 46 -11.54 -15.47 4.50
C GLN A 46 -12.60 -16.55 4.77
N LYS A 47 -12.23 -17.83 4.70
CA LYS A 47 -13.14 -18.97 4.92
C LYS A 47 -12.95 -19.62 6.29
N ASN A 48 -11.72 -19.65 6.79
CA ASN A 48 -11.32 -20.39 8.00
C ASN A 48 -10.83 -19.45 9.10
N PHE A 49 -11.60 -18.40 9.40
CA PHE A 49 -11.17 -17.37 10.34
C PHE A 49 -11.02 -17.89 11.79
N ASN A 50 -11.71 -18.98 12.14
CA ASN A 50 -11.63 -19.58 13.47
C ASN A 50 -10.19 -20.02 13.84
N GLU A 51 -9.35 -20.35 12.86
CA GLU A 51 -7.92 -20.63 13.10
C GLU A 51 -7.17 -19.39 13.61
N VAL A 52 -7.50 -18.22 13.06
CA VAL A 52 -6.90 -16.94 13.43
C VAL A 52 -7.36 -16.55 14.83
N GLU A 53 -8.65 -16.67 15.11
CA GLU A 53 -9.24 -16.37 16.43
C GLU A 53 -8.58 -17.20 17.55
N LYS A 54 -8.35 -18.50 17.31
CA LYS A 54 -7.65 -19.37 18.27
C LYS A 54 -6.26 -18.87 18.63
N GLU A 55 -5.50 -18.39 17.65
CA GLU A 55 -4.15 -17.87 17.89
C GLU A 55 -4.17 -16.49 18.54
N ILE A 56 -5.10 -15.61 18.13
CA ILE A 56 -5.29 -14.30 18.75
C ILE A 56 -5.65 -14.43 20.23
N ASN A 57 -6.52 -15.38 20.58
CA ASN A 57 -6.95 -15.58 21.97
C ASN A 57 -5.78 -15.93 22.91
N LYS A 58 -4.80 -16.69 22.40
CA LYS A 58 -3.59 -17.07 23.15
C LYS A 58 -2.57 -15.94 23.30
N ALA A 59 -2.60 -14.94 22.42
CA ALA A 59 -1.57 -13.90 22.35
C ALA A 59 -1.75 -12.85 23.45
N ASP A 60 -0.65 -12.32 23.98
CA ASP A 60 -0.64 -11.10 24.79
C ASP A 60 -0.34 -9.88 23.89
N ILE A 61 0.52 -10.09 22.89
CA ILE A 61 1.01 -9.09 21.95
C ILE A 61 0.76 -9.56 20.51
N ILE A 62 0.22 -8.68 19.68
CA ILE A 62 0.05 -8.87 18.24
C ILE A 62 1.04 -7.97 17.49
N ILE A 63 1.89 -8.54 16.65
CA ILE A 63 2.84 -7.79 15.81
C ILE A 63 2.43 -7.90 14.35
N PHE A 64 2.03 -6.79 13.73
CA PHE A 64 1.79 -6.71 12.29
C PHE A 64 3.11 -6.54 11.53
N ALA A 65 3.55 -7.59 10.82
CA ALA A 65 4.81 -7.59 10.08
C ALA A 65 4.56 -7.54 8.56
N TYR A 66 4.99 -6.49 7.86
CA TYR A 66 4.67 -6.32 6.44
C TYR A 66 5.65 -5.44 5.64
N PRO A 67 5.82 -5.67 4.32
CA PRO A 67 6.50 -4.71 3.46
C PRO A 67 5.56 -3.57 3.04
N VAL A 68 6.08 -2.39 2.72
CA VAL A 68 5.25 -1.27 2.22
C VAL A 68 5.05 -1.38 0.71
N TYR A 69 3.78 -1.48 0.29
CA TYR A 69 3.33 -1.67 -1.09
C TYR A 69 2.39 -0.52 -1.45
N THR A 70 2.76 0.27 -2.46
CA THR A 70 1.98 1.41 -2.96
C THR A 70 1.56 2.36 -1.82
N PHE A 71 2.55 2.89 -1.09
CA PHE A 71 2.38 3.85 0.03
C PHE A 71 1.68 3.29 1.29
N LEU A 72 1.32 2.01 1.33
CA LEU A 72 0.53 1.43 2.42
C LEU A 72 0.92 -0.04 2.67
N VAL A 73 0.18 -0.72 3.56
CA VAL A 73 0.24 -2.17 3.74
C VAL A 73 -0.14 -2.92 2.45
N PRO A 74 0.33 -4.17 2.23
CA PRO A 74 -0.15 -4.99 1.12
C PRO A 74 -1.65 -5.26 1.23
N TYR A 75 -2.33 -5.39 0.09
CA TYR A 75 -3.75 -5.72 -0.01
C TYR A 75 -4.16 -6.86 0.93
N GLN A 76 -3.32 -7.89 1.03
CA GLN A 76 -3.62 -9.07 1.82
C GLN A 76 -3.71 -8.75 3.32
N LEU A 77 -2.86 -7.85 3.83
CA LEU A 77 -2.94 -7.38 5.21
C LEU A 77 -4.13 -6.43 5.40
N HIS A 78 -4.39 -5.56 4.43
CA HIS A 78 -5.57 -4.71 4.45
C HIS A 78 -6.85 -5.54 4.57
N ARG A 79 -7.04 -6.55 3.69
CA ARG A 79 -8.19 -7.45 3.76
C ARG A 79 -8.24 -8.23 5.07
N PHE A 80 -7.09 -8.55 5.68
CA PHE A 80 -7.05 -9.22 6.98
C PHE A 80 -7.59 -8.32 8.11
N ILE A 81 -7.24 -7.04 8.09
CA ILE A 81 -7.76 -6.05 9.06
C ILE A 81 -9.28 -5.89 8.93
N GLU A 82 -9.80 -5.87 7.70
CA GLU A 82 -11.25 -5.89 7.47
C GLU A 82 -11.91 -7.13 8.07
N LEU A 83 -11.32 -8.31 7.87
CA LEU A 83 -11.84 -9.55 8.46
C LEU A 83 -11.84 -9.50 10.00
N LEU A 84 -10.82 -8.89 10.63
CA LEU A 84 -10.82 -8.70 12.09
C LEU A 84 -12.02 -7.87 12.56
N LYS A 85 -12.31 -6.77 11.84
CA LYS A 85 -13.45 -5.89 12.15
C LYS A 85 -14.79 -6.58 11.88
N GLU A 86 -14.92 -7.28 10.76
CA GLU A 86 -16.14 -8.03 10.40
C GLU A 86 -16.50 -9.11 11.43
N LYS A 87 -15.49 -9.68 12.10
CA LYS A 87 -15.67 -10.75 13.10
C LYS A 87 -15.98 -10.25 14.50
N ASN A 88 -15.84 -8.95 14.78
CA ASN A 88 -16.15 -8.32 16.06
C ASN A 88 -15.52 -9.05 17.27
N ILE A 89 -14.28 -9.52 17.12
CA ILE A 89 -13.53 -10.14 18.23
C ILE A 89 -13.10 -9.05 19.21
N ASP A 90 -13.24 -9.29 20.52
CA ASP A 90 -12.72 -8.38 21.53
C ASP A 90 -11.19 -8.46 21.61
N LEU A 91 -10.54 -7.36 21.21
CA LEU A 91 -9.09 -7.21 21.23
C LEU A 91 -8.61 -6.20 22.28
N SER A 92 -9.51 -5.68 23.13
CA SER A 92 -9.25 -4.55 24.05
C SER A 92 -8.12 -4.79 25.06
N GLN A 93 -7.88 -6.05 25.41
CA GLN A 93 -6.82 -6.44 26.35
C GLN A 93 -5.49 -6.79 25.68
N LYS A 94 -5.45 -6.86 24.34
CA LYS A 94 -4.25 -7.23 23.58
C LYS A 94 -3.42 -5.99 23.28
N TYR A 95 -2.10 -6.12 23.39
CA TYR A 95 -1.18 -5.10 22.88
C TYR A 95 -0.94 -5.30 21.39
N ALA A 96 -0.75 -4.21 20.66
CA ALA A 96 -0.41 -4.27 19.25
C ALA A 96 0.79 -3.39 18.92
N THR A 97 1.62 -3.85 17.99
CA THR A 97 2.64 -3.03 17.35
C THR A 97 2.86 -3.50 15.92
N GLN A 98 3.80 -2.89 15.22
CA GLN A 98 4.09 -3.21 13.84
C GLN A 98 5.58 -3.16 13.51
N VAL A 99 5.96 -3.97 12.52
CA VAL A 99 7.30 -4.00 11.95
C VAL A 99 7.19 -3.95 10.44
N SER A 100 7.87 -3.01 9.79
CA SER A 100 7.84 -2.90 8.32
C SER A 100 9.21 -2.84 7.67
N THR A 101 9.25 -3.17 6.38
CA THR A 101 10.41 -2.89 5.51
C THR A 101 10.00 -2.16 4.23
N SER A 102 10.63 -1.03 3.91
CA SER A 102 10.12 -0.13 2.85
C SER A 102 11.19 0.61 2.02
N LYS A 103 12.50 0.44 2.28
CA LYS A 103 13.53 1.39 1.82
C LYS A 103 13.23 2.84 2.26
N HIS A 104 12.50 2.99 3.37
CA HIS A 104 11.93 4.25 3.88
C HIS A 104 10.99 4.98 2.91
N PHE A 105 10.44 4.27 1.93
CA PHE A 105 9.42 4.82 1.05
C PHE A 105 8.05 4.77 1.73
N TYR A 106 7.56 5.92 2.18
CA TYR A 106 6.20 6.10 2.74
C TYR A 106 5.82 5.02 3.75
N ASP A 107 6.78 4.65 4.60
CA ASP A 107 6.50 3.82 5.77
C ASP A 107 5.63 4.55 6.78
N THR A 108 5.78 5.87 6.89
CA THR A 108 4.96 6.72 7.77
C THR A 108 3.45 6.54 7.52
N THR A 109 3.01 6.56 6.26
CA THR A 109 1.58 6.40 5.91
C THR A 109 1.08 4.97 6.15
N ALA A 110 1.92 3.97 5.87
CA ALA A 110 1.61 2.57 6.16
C ALA A 110 1.52 2.30 7.67
N HIS A 111 2.43 2.88 8.45
CA HIS A 111 2.41 2.79 9.91
C HIS A 111 1.18 3.46 10.49
N LYS A 112 0.87 4.66 10.01
CA LYS A 112 -0.29 5.41 10.48
C LYS A 112 -1.60 4.65 10.20
N PHE A 113 -1.72 4.02 9.03
CA PHE A 113 -2.88 3.18 8.71
C PHE A 113 -3.05 2.01 9.69
N VAL A 114 -1.98 1.28 10.03
CA VAL A 114 -2.06 0.17 10.98
C VAL A 114 -2.35 0.67 12.39
N GLU A 115 -1.75 1.79 12.81
CA GLU A 115 -2.03 2.44 14.10
C GLU A 115 -3.51 2.78 14.22
N GLU A 116 -4.07 3.52 13.27
CA GLU A 116 -5.47 3.96 13.30
C GLU A 116 -6.42 2.76 13.31
N ASN A 117 -6.14 1.72 12.51
CA ASN A 117 -6.91 0.49 12.52
C ASN A 117 -6.78 -0.34 13.82
N CYS A 118 -5.62 -0.29 14.49
CA CYS A 118 -5.46 -0.91 15.80
C CYS A 118 -6.33 -0.19 16.86
N LEU A 119 -6.34 1.14 16.82
CA LEU A 119 -7.15 1.96 17.73
C LEU A 119 -8.66 1.72 17.50
N ASP A 120 -9.07 1.59 16.24
CA ASP A 120 -10.44 1.22 15.86
C ASP A 120 -10.92 -0.12 16.43
N LEU A 121 -9.98 -1.06 16.59
CA LEU A 121 -10.14 -2.39 17.18
C LEU A 121 -9.93 -2.40 18.71
N ASN A 122 -9.74 -1.23 19.33
CA ASN A 122 -9.46 -1.03 20.76
C ASN A 122 -8.16 -1.69 21.26
N LEU A 123 -7.22 -2.03 20.37
CA LEU A 123 -5.92 -2.59 20.75
C LEU A 123 -5.09 -1.56 21.52
N LYS A 124 -4.33 -2.01 22.54
CA LYS A 124 -3.34 -1.19 23.25
C LYS A 124 -2.11 -1.01 22.36
N TYR A 125 -2.14 -0.01 21.49
CA TYR A 125 -1.15 0.15 20.44
C TYR A 125 0.15 0.82 20.94
N ILE A 126 1.29 0.26 20.53
CA ILE A 126 2.65 0.74 20.81
C ILE A 126 3.33 1.02 19.48
N ARG A 127 4.00 2.19 19.37
CA ARG A 127 4.67 2.63 18.13
C ARG A 127 5.60 1.55 17.58
N GLY A 128 5.52 1.35 16.26
CA GLY A 128 6.23 0.30 15.55
C GLY A 128 7.67 0.61 15.15
N PHE A 129 8.26 -0.34 14.45
CA PHE A 129 9.63 -0.30 13.92
C PHE A 129 9.62 -0.31 12.39
N SER A 130 10.22 0.70 11.76
CA SER A 130 10.43 0.72 10.32
C SER A 130 11.90 0.51 10.00
N ALA A 131 12.19 -0.46 9.13
CA ALA A 131 13.53 -0.78 8.69
C ALA A 131 13.70 -0.59 7.18
N ASP A 132 14.91 -0.29 6.75
CA ASP A 132 15.36 -0.60 5.40
C ASP A 132 15.37 -2.13 5.20
N MET A 133 15.35 -2.56 3.94
CA MET A 133 15.48 -3.99 3.61
C MET A 133 16.79 -4.59 4.12
N ASP A 134 17.88 -3.83 4.14
CA ASP A 134 19.23 -4.36 4.42
C ASP A 134 19.65 -4.20 5.90
N ASP A 135 18.87 -3.52 6.74
CA ASP A 135 19.28 -3.12 8.10
C ASP A 135 19.68 -4.29 9.00
N LEU A 136 18.92 -5.39 8.99
CA LEU A 136 19.22 -6.57 9.80
C LEU A 136 20.58 -7.19 9.47
N LEU A 137 21.11 -6.94 8.27
CA LEU A 137 22.42 -7.44 7.85
C LEU A 137 23.58 -6.64 8.46
N THR A 138 23.29 -5.56 9.17
CA THR A 138 24.26 -4.70 9.85
C THR A 138 24.18 -4.86 11.36
N GLN A 139 25.30 -4.62 12.05
CA GLN A 139 25.31 -4.61 13.52
C GLN A 139 24.36 -3.55 14.09
N LYS A 140 24.40 -2.34 13.53
CA LYS A 140 23.52 -1.23 13.94
C LYS A 140 22.04 -1.62 13.84
N GLY A 141 21.59 -2.17 12.70
CA GLY A 141 20.19 -2.56 12.53
C GLY A 141 19.77 -3.72 13.44
N GLN A 142 20.68 -4.62 13.79
CA GLN A 142 20.43 -5.65 14.81
C GLN A 142 20.25 -5.04 16.21
N GLU A 143 21.09 -4.08 16.58
CA GLU A 143 20.99 -3.35 17.85
C GLU A 143 19.71 -2.53 17.94
N GLU A 144 19.30 -1.85 16.86
CA GLU A 144 18.05 -1.10 16.76
C GLU A 144 16.83 -2.02 16.89
N ALA A 145 16.83 -3.18 16.23
CA ALA A 145 15.76 -4.17 16.38
C ALA A 145 15.64 -4.69 17.82
N ILE A 146 16.77 -4.93 18.49
CA ILE A 146 16.82 -5.34 19.89
C ILE A 146 16.31 -4.23 20.81
N ALA A 147 16.73 -2.98 20.58
CA ALA A 147 16.29 -1.83 21.36
C ALA A 147 14.77 -1.62 21.22
N PHE A 148 14.23 -1.73 20.01
CA PHE A 148 12.79 -1.73 19.76
C PHE A 148 12.07 -2.81 20.57
N PHE A 149 12.55 -4.06 20.54
CA PHE A 149 11.88 -5.15 21.25
C PHE A 149 11.94 -4.98 22.77
N ASN A 150 13.07 -4.54 23.31
CA ASN A 150 13.18 -4.20 24.73
C ASN A 150 12.18 -3.11 25.13
N TYR A 151 12.04 -2.06 24.31
CA TYR A 151 11.06 -1.01 24.56
C TYR A 151 9.62 -1.53 24.49
N LEU A 152 9.30 -2.41 23.53
CA LEU A 152 7.99 -3.06 23.44
C LEU A 152 7.65 -3.83 24.73
N ILE A 153 8.57 -4.67 25.21
CA ILE A 153 8.36 -5.45 26.45
C ILE A 153 8.22 -4.52 27.65
N PHE A 154 9.09 -3.52 27.77
CA PHE A 154 9.00 -2.50 28.81
C PHE A 154 7.63 -1.79 28.79
N SER A 155 7.16 -1.38 27.61
CA SER A 155 5.86 -0.72 27.45
C SER A 155 4.70 -1.62 27.88
N VAL A 156 4.71 -2.90 27.51
CA VAL A 156 3.68 -3.87 27.91
C VAL A 156 3.68 -4.08 29.43
N GLN A 157 4.85 -4.24 30.05
CA GLN A 157 4.99 -4.42 31.50
C GLN A 157 4.52 -3.21 32.31
N ASN A 158 4.66 -2.01 31.75
CA ASN A 158 4.30 -0.75 32.40
C ASN A 158 2.96 -0.16 31.91
N ASN A 159 2.20 -0.92 31.10
CA ASN A 159 0.93 -0.47 30.51
C ASN A 159 1.05 0.85 29.73
N ILE A 160 2.18 1.09 29.06
CA ILE A 160 2.42 2.25 28.21
C ILE A 160 1.93 1.94 26.80
N ASN A 161 0.92 2.68 26.35
CA ASN A 161 0.36 2.56 25.00
C ASN A 161 -0.20 3.92 24.55
N ILE A 162 -0.50 4.05 23.26
CA ILE A 162 -1.18 5.23 22.73
C ILE A 162 -2.63 5.19 23.20
N ASN A 163 -3.04 6.19 23.98
CA ASN A 163 -4.42 6.30 24.47
C ASN A 163 -5.42 6.49 23.32
N SER A 164 -6.47 5.68 23.32
CA SER A 164 -7.60 5.76 22.38
C SER A 164 -8.54 6.94 22.63
N ASN A 165 -8.41 7.64 23.76
CA ASN A 165 -9.34 8.70 24.20
C ASN A 165 -9.49 9.88 23.23
N SER A 166 -8.64 10.02 22.21
CA SER A 166 -8.76 11.04 21.16
C SER A 166 -9.48 10.57 19.89
N TYR A 167 -9.73 9.28 19.72
CA TYR A 167 -10.48 8.74 18.57
C TYR A 167 -11.92 8.45 18.99
N ASN A 168 -12.62 9.50 19.43
CA ASN A 168 -14.07 9.40 19.59
C ASN A 168 -14.67 9.10 18.20
N LYS A 169 -15.18 7.88 18.04
CA LYS A 169 -16.13 7.49 17.00
C LYS A 169 -17.39 8.33 17.20
N GLU A 170 -17.36 9.59 16.82
CA GLU A 170 -18.58 10.22 16.34
C GLU A 170 -19.02 9.36 15.16
N LYS A 171 -19.99 8.48 15.40
CA LYS A 171 -20.84 7.96 14.34
C LYS A 171 -21.51 9.20 13.76
N ASN A 172 -20.86 9.81 12.78
CA ASN A 172 -21.50 10.83 11.98
C ASN A 172 -22.76 10.16 11.44
N ASN A 173 -23.93 10.72 11.76
CA ASN A 173 -25.14 10.43 11.00
C ASN A 173 -24.85 10.95 9.60
N ILE A 174 -24.29 10.09 8.73
CA ILE A 174 -23.99 10.44 7.36
C ILE A 174 -25.34 10.62 6.68
N ASN A 175 -25.71 11.88 6.46
CA ASN A 175 -26.84 12.20 5.60
C ASN A 175 -26.45 11.76 4.20
N ILE A 176 -27.11 10.71 3.71
CA ILE A 176 -26.91 10.22 2.34
C ILE A 176 -27.14 11.39 1.38
N TYR A 177 -26.12 11.72 0.60
CA TYR A 177 -26.21 12.72 -0.44
C TYR A 177 -27.33 12.34 -1.41
N LYS A 178 -28.28 13.25 -1.59
CA LYS A 178 -29.37 13.09 -2.57
C LYS A 178 -28.96 13.79 -3.84
N ARG A 179 -29.22 13.13 -4.98
CA ARG A 179 -29.01 13.71 -6.30
C ARG A 179 -29.77 15.03 -6.45
N GLN A 180 -29.11 15.99 -7.09
CA GLN A 180 -29.59 17.35 -7.32
C GLN A 180 -29.47 17.76 -8.79
N VAL A 181 -28.75 16.98 -9.61
CA VAL A 181 -28.51 17.31 -11.01
C VAL A 181 -29.29 16.37 -11.92
N GLU A 182 -30.10 16.98 -12.78
CA GLU A 182 -30.70 16.29 -13.93
C GLU A 182 -29.70 16.27 -15.10
N SER A 183 -29.65 15.15 -15.82
CA SER A 183 -28.78 15.00 -16.99
C SER A 183 -29.24 15.94 -18.09
N SER A 184 -28.49 17.01 -18.36
CA SER A 184 -29.01 18.11 -19.19
C SER A 184 -28.06 18.59 -20.31
N SER A 185 -26.87 18.02 -20.47
CA SER A 185 -25.93 18.47 -21.51
C SER A 185 -25.45 17.35 -22.45
N VAL A 186 -25.39 17.67 -23.74
CA VAL A 186 -24.62 16.91 -24.74
C VAL A 186 -23.16 16.93 -24.29
N LYS A 187 -22.58 15.73 -24.12
CA LYS A 187 -21.18 15.58 -23.70
C LYS A 187 -20.26 15.81 -24.90
N ASP A 188 -19.11 16.43 -24.66
CA ASP A 188 -18.04 16.44 -25.64
C ASP A 188 -17.36 15.06 -25.66
N GLU A 189 -17.49 14.37 -26.80
CA GLU A 189 -16.96 13.02 -27.05
C GLU A 189 -15.48 13.03 -27.50
N ASN A 190 -14.88 14.21 -27.72
CA ASN A 190 -13.47 14.31 -28.11
C ASN A 190 -12.49 14.08 -26.95
N LYS A 191 -12.98 14.07 -25.71
CA LYS A 191 -12.21 13.78 -24.50
C LYS A 191 -12.87 12.67 -23.70
N ASP A 192 -12.04 11.81 -23.14
CA ASP A 192 -12.45 10.69 -22.29
C ASP A 192 -11.94 10.89 -20.86
N VAL A 193 -12.83 10.82 -19.88
CA VAL A 193 -12.48 10.82 -18.46
C VAL A 193 -12.95 9.53 -17.82
N VAL A 194 -12.03 8.82 -17.18
CA VAL A 194 -12.35 7.55 -16.51
C VAL A 194 -12.55 7.78 -15.01
N ILE A 195 -13.68 7.32 -14.50
CA ILE A 195 -13.96 7.24 -13.06
C ILE A 195 -13.64 5.81 -12.61
N VAL A 196 -12.55 5.64 -11.86
CA VAL A 196 -12.18 4.35 -11.26
C VAL A 196 -12.73 4.30 -9.84
N THR A 197 -13.65 3.39 -9.58
CA THR A 197 -14.36 3.29 -8.31
C THR A 197 -14.36 1.88 -7.74
N ASN A 198 -14.62 1.75 -6.44
CA ASN A 198 -15.04 0.51 -5.79
C ASN A 198 -16.41 0.63 -5.13
N CYS A 199 -17.29 1.48 -5.64
CA CYS A 199 -18.64 1.68 -5.12
C CYS A 199 -19.35 0.32 -4.92
N ALA A 200 -19.77 0.04 -3.69
CA ALA A 200 -20.55 -1.16 -3.38
C ALA A 200 -21.97 -1.02 -3.94
N LYS A 201 -22.68 -2.15 -4.11
CA LYS A 201 -24.04 -2.14 -4.68
C LYS A 201 -25.04 -1.37 -3.82
N ASP A 202 -24.81 -1.36 -2.52
CA ASP A 202 -25.61 -0.73 -1.47
C ASP A 202 -25.08 0.65 -1.05
N ASP A 203 -23.97 1.12 -1.63
CA ASP A 203 -23.39 2.43 -1.36
C ASP A 203 -24.09 3.53 -2.18
N ASN A 204 -25.32 3.86 -1.78
CA ASN A 204 -26.13 4.88 -2.43
C ASN A 204 -25.49 6.27 -2.35
N ASN A 205 -24.68 6.55 -1.32
CA ASN A 205 -24.09 7.86 -1.10
C ASN A 205 -23.02 8.16 -2.15
N LEU A 206 -21.99 7.32 -2.26
CA LEU A 206 -20.98 7.47 -3.30
C LEU A 206 -21.58 7.36 -4.70
N ARG A 207 -22.56 6.46 -4.89
CA ARG A 207 -23.30 6.34 -6.16
C ARG A 207 -23.93 7.67 -6.57
N ASN A 208 -24.64 8.33 -5.66
CA ASN A 208 -25.29 9.62 -5.96
C ASN A 208 -24.26 10.72 -6.27
N MET A 209 -23.12 10.75 -5.58
CA MET A 209 -22.04 11.71 -5.88
C MET A 209 -21.44 11.49 -7.27
N ILE A 210 -21.19 10.23 -7.64
CA ILE A 210 -20.68 9.86 -8.97
C ILE A 210 -21.67 10.24 -10.06
N GLU A 211 -22.97 9.92 -9.88
CA GLU A 211 -23.99 10.23 -10.88
C GLU A 211 -24.20 11.73 -11.08
N ASP A 212 -24.22 12.53 -10.02
CA ASP A 212 -24.31 14.00 -10.16
C ASP A 212 -23.05 14.59 -10.80
N PHE A 213 -21.86 14.05 -10.50
CA PHE A 213 -20.63 14.44 -11.20
C PHE A 213 -20.74 14.14 -12.70
N LYS A 214 -21.14 12.91 -13.08
CA LYS A 214 -21.33 12.52 -14.49
C LYS A 214 -22.38 13.40 -15.19
N ALA A 215 -23.47 13.71 -14.50
CA ALA A 215 -24.52 14.57 -15.01
C ALA A 215 -24.01 16.00 -15.30
N MET A 216 -23.21 16.58 -14.41
CA MET A 216 -22.71 17.97 -14.57
C MET A 216 -21.45 18.10 -15.43
N PHE A 217 -20.64 17.06 -15.55
CA PHE A 217 -19.32 17.17 -16.20
C PHE A 217 -19.42 17.23 -17.72
N ASN A 218 -18.60 18.05 -18.38
CA ASN A 218 -18.78 18.41 -19.79
C ASN A 218 -18.31 17.33 -20.79
N TYR A 219 -17.44 16.41 -20.37
CA TYR A 219 -16.86 15.39 -21.26
C TYR A 219 -17.49 14.01 -21.03
N SER A 220 -17.28 13.12 -22.01
CA SER A 220 -17.63 11.71 -21.86
C SER A 220 -16.95 11.09 -20.64
N THR A 221 -17.73 10.41 -19.81
CA THR A 221 -17.26 9.79 -18.56
C THR A 221 -17.55 8.29 -18.56
N ARG A 222 -16.50 7.49 -18.52
CA ARG A 222 -16.61 6.03 -18.36
C ARG A 222 -16.39 5.65 -16.91
N GLU A 223 -17.29 4.88 -16.35
CA GLU A 223 -17.17 4.36 -14.99
C GLU A 223 -16.61 2.94 -15.02
N ILE A 224 -15.54 2.71 -14.26
CA ILE A 224 -14.93 1.40 -14.07
C ILE A 224 -15.01 1.06 -12.59
N ASN A 225 -15.87 0.11 -12.23
CA ASN A 225 -15.94 -0.41 -10.88
C ASN A 225 -14.97 -1.60 -10.70
N ILE A 226 -13.88 -1.41 -9.95
CA ILE A 226 -12.86 -2.44 -9.78
C ILE A 226 -13.35 -3.68 -9.01
N ARG A 227 -14.52 -3.61 -8.35
CA ARG A 227 -15.14 -4.78 -7.70
C ARG A 227 -15.64 -5.80 -8.73
N GLU A 228 -15.92 -5.36 -9.96
CA GLU A 228 -16.40 -6.20 -11.05
C GLU A 228 -15.24 -6.91 -11.79
N TYR A 229 -14.03 -6.37 -11.68
CA TYR A 229 -12.85 -6.99 -12.26
C TYR A 229 -12.44 -8.26 -11.49
N LYS A 230 -12.31 -9.38 -12.21
CA LYS A 230 -12.04 -10.70 -11.64
C LYS A 230 -10.54 -10.93 -11.37
N PHE A 231 -10.00 -10.26 -10.35
CA PHE A 231 -8.60 -10.44 -9.96
C PHE A 231 -8.29 -11.89 -9.56
N HIS A 232 -7.27 -12.49 -10.18
CA HIS A 232 -6.76 -13.80 -9.78
C HIS A 232 -5.99 -13.79 -8.45
N GLY A 233 -5.71 -12.62 -7.88
CA GLY A 233 -5.10 -12.43 -6.56
C GLY A 233 -4.36 -11.09 -6.46
N GLY A 234 -3.89 -10.71 -5.26
CA GLY A 234 -3.07 -9.52 -5.03
C GLY A 234 -1.60 -9.70 -5.44
N CYS A 235 -0.82 -8.62 -5.49
CA CYS A 235 0.61 -8.70 -5.84
C CYS A 235 1.34 -9.72 -4.93
N MET A 236 2.13 -10.61 -5.53
CA MET A 236 2.87 -11.65 -4.81
C MET A 236 4.29 -11.22 -4.40
N GLY A 237 4.74 -10.04 -4.82
CA GLY A 237 6.14 -9.62 -4.62
C GLY A 237 7.17 -10.51 -5.33
N CYS A 238 6.75 -11.29 -6.34
CA CYS A 238 7.59 -12.32 -6.96
C CYS A 238 8.77 -11.79 -7.80
N PHE A 239 8.84 -10.48 -8.04
CA PHE A 239 9.84 -9.80 -8.88
C PHE A 239 9.90 -10.24 -10.36
N GLY A 240 9.01 -11.13 -10.82
CA GLY A 240 9.00 -11.60 -12.21
C GLY A 240 8.74 -10.48 -13.23
N CYS A 241 7.85 -9.54 -12.92
CA CYS A 241 7.55 -8.39 -13.78
C CYS A 241 8.71 -7.39 -13.88
N ALA A 242 9.58 -7.28 -12.86
CA ALA A 242 10.74 -6.40 -12.90
C ALA A 242 11.75 -6.81 -14.00
N ILE A 243 11.83 -8.13 -14.28
CA ILE A 243 12.75 -8.71 -15.26
C ILE A 243 12.10 -8.80 -16.63
N THR A 244 10.85 -9.30 -16.69
CA THR A 244 10.18 -9.66 -17.94
C THR A 244 9.23 -8.57 -18.47
N GLY A 245 8.88 -7.59 -17.64
CA GLY A 245 7.81 -6.63 -17.90
C GLY A 245 6.40 -7.21 -17.83
N LYS A 246 6.24 -8.52 -17.54
CA LYS A 246 4.94 -9.20 -17.51
C LYS A 246 4.60 -9.71 -16.11
N CYS A 247 3.35 -9.51 -15.70
CA CYS A 247 2.85 -10.11 -14.47
C CYS A 247 2.75 -11.64 -14.61
N VAL A 248 2.87 -12.36 -13.50
CA VAL A 248 2.65 -13.81 -13.45
C VAL A 248 1.17 -14.18 -13.49
N TYR A 249 0.28 -13.26 -13.09
CA TYR A 249 -1.15 -13.42 -13.24
C TYR A 249 -1.54 -13.35 -14.72
N LYS A 250 -2.49 -14.21 -15.12
CA LYS A 250 -3.03 -14.32 -16.48
C LYS A 250 -4.51 -13.91 -16.55
N ASP A 251 -4.93 -12.99 -15.68
CA ASP A 251 -6.29 -12.45 -15.64
C ASP A 251 -6.53 -11.31 -16.65
N GLY A 252 -5.50 -10.90 -17.39
CA GLY A 252 -5.61 -9.82 -18.38
C GLY A 252 -5.46 -8.41 -17.80
N PHE A 253 -5.07 -8.28 -16.52
CA PHE A 253 -5.09 -6.98 -15.83
C PHE A 253 -4.16 -5.94 -16.45
N ASP A 254 -2.98 -6.35 -16.93
CA ASP A 254 -2.02 -5.44 -17.55
C ASP A 254 -2.58 -4.81 -18.84
N GLU A 255 -3.31 -5.59 -19.64
CA GLU A 255 -3.98 -5.09 -20.84
C GLU A 255 -5.17 -4.19 -20.49
N PHE A 256 -6.02 -4.64 -19.56
CA PHE A 256 -7.13 -3.86 -19.03
C PHE A 256 -6.67 -2.49 -18.52
N LEU A 257 -5.62 -2.44 -17.70
CA LEU A 257 -5.06 -1.19 -17.17
C LEU A 257 -4.61 -0.25 -18.31
N ARG A 258 -3.94 -0.79 -19.33
CA ARG A 258 -3.40 -0.01 -20.46
C ARG A 258 -4.48 0.52 -21.39
N ILE A 259 -5.51 -0.28 -21.65
CA ILE A 259 -6.54 0.04 -22.64
C ILE A 259 -7.69 0.82 -22.01
N GLU A 260 -8.20 0.36 -20.88
CA GLU A 260 -9.44 0.90 -20.31
C GLU A 260 -9.21 2.10 -19.39
N ILE A 261 -8.03 2.23 -18.79
CA ILE A 261 -7.74 3.27 -17.79
C ILE A 261 -6.70 4.27 -18.32
N GLN A 262 -5.53 3.80 -18.74
CA GLN A 262 -4.40 4.67 -19.12
C GLN A 262 -4.60 5.50 -20.39
N LYS A 263 -5.57 5.12 -21.26
CA LYS A 263 -5.84 5.87 -22.49
C LYS A 263 -6.71 7.11 -22.28
N ALA A 264 -7.33 7.27 -21.10
CA ALA A 264 -8.17 8.42 -20.80
C ALA A 264 -7.34 9.72 -20.83
N ASN A 265 -8.02 10.87 -20.92
CA ASN A 265 -7.39 12.18 -20.79
C ASN A 265 -7.21 12.60 -19.33
N ALA A 266 -8.04 12.08 -18.42
CA ALA A 266 -7.95 12.30 -16.99
C ALA A 266 -8.58 11.15 -16.20
N ILE A 267 -8.26 11.06 -14.91
CA ILE A 267 -8.77 10.04 -14.00
C ILE A 267 -9.44 10.69 -12.80
N ILE A 268 -10.58 10.13 -12.40
CA ILE A 268 -11.20 10.40 -11.12
C ILE A 268 -11.22 9.11 -10.31
N TYR A 269 -10.62 9.13 -9.13
CA TYR A 269 -10.73 8.02 -8.18
C TYR A 269 -11.91 8.29 -7.24
N ALA A 270 -12.88 7.37 -7.20
CA ALA A 270 -14.09 7.55 -6.43
C ALA A 270 -14.28 6.41 -5.42
N PHE A 271 -14.30 6.71 -4.13
CA PHE A 271 -14.43 5.70 -3.09
C PHE A 271 -15.06 6.24 -1.81
N THR A 272 -15.60 5.33 -1.01
CA THR A 272 -16.02 5.60 0.37
C THR A 272 -14.86 5.30 1.30
N ILE A 273 -14.65 6.18 2.28
CA ILE A 273 -13.65 6.00 3.33
C ILE A 273 -14.08 4.80 4.16
N GLU A 274 -13.23 3.79 4.14
CA GLU A 274 -13.35 2.62 4.99
C GLU A 274 -11.99 2.39 5.64
N ASN A 275 -11.97 2.11 6.94
CA ASN A 275 -10.76 1.72 7.67
C ASN A 275 -9.61 2.73 7.55
N HIS A 276 -9.91 4.03 7.63
CA HIS A 276 -8.96 5.15 7.46
C HIS A 276 -8.31 5.24 6.06
N TYR A 277 -8.89 4.56 5.07
CA TYR A 277 -8.42 4.62 3.68
C TYR A 277 -9.58 4.41 2.70
N THR A 278 -9.72 3.20 2.14
CA THR A 278 -10.81 2.73 1.29
C THR A 278 -10.93 1.21 1.47
N HIS A 279 -11.94 0.55 0.93
CA HIS A 279 -12.03 -0.91 0.97
C HIS A 279 -10.84 -1.60 0.24
N SER A 280 -10.45 -2.77 0.72
CA SER A 280 -9.34 -3.59 0.21
C SER A 280 -9.48 -3.96 -1.26
N SER A 281 -10.71 -3.95 -1.81
CA SER A 281 -10.94 -4.09 -3.26
C SER A 281 -10.22 -3.02 -4.08
N PHE A 282 -10.14 -1.78 -3.59
CA PHE A 282 -9.36 -0.74 -4.28
C PHE A 282 -7.86 -1.00 -4.11
N LYS A 283 -7.45 -1.45 -2.92
CA LYS A 283 -6.05 -1.75 -2.64
C LYS A 283 -5.49 -2.87 -3.50
N ILE A 284 -6.27 -3.90 -3.84
CA ILE A 284 -5.83 -4.93 -4.80
C ILE A 284 -5.59 -4.34 -6.19
N TYR A 285 -6.43 -3.42 -6.66
CA TYR A 285 -6.20 -2.70 -7.91
C TYR A 285 -4.86 -1.94 -7.87
N GLU A 286 -4.61 -1.16 -6.82
CA GLU A 286 -3.37 -0.40 -6.65
C GLU A 286 -2.12 -1.28 -6.57
N ASP A 287 -2.16 -2.36 -5.80
CA ASP A 287 -1.04 -3.29 -5.72
C ASP A 287 -0.79 -4.03 -7.03
N ARG A 288 -1.85 -4.28 -7.81
CA ARG A 288 -1.71 -4.97 -9.08
C ARG A 288 -1.08 -4.08 -10.16
N GLN A 289 -1.09 -2.75 -10.00
CA GLN A 289 -0.36 -1.83 -10.87
C GLN A 289 1.17 -1.99 -10.80
N PHE A 290 1.71 -2.69 -9.79
CA PHE A 290 3.12 -3.11 -9.78
C PHE A 290 3.52 -4.00 -10.96
N CYS A 291 2.58 -4.50 -11.77
CA CYS A 291 2.91 -5.07 -13.08
C CYS A 291 3.67 -4.07 -13.97
N ASN A 292 3.45 -2.77 -13.77
CA ASN A 292 4.19 -1.70 -14.44
C ASN A 292 5.51 -1.34 -13.74
N GLY A 293 5.87 -1.98 -12.63
CA GLY A 293 7.08 -1.64 -11.86
C GLY A 293 6.95 -0.26 -11.21
N HIS A 294 8.02 0.52 -11.27
CA HIS A 294 8.09 1.90 -10.78
C HIS A 294 7.95 2.91 -11.92
N ARG A 295 7.36 2.48 -13.04
CA ARG A 295 7.01 3.35 -14.16
C ARG A 295 5.65 3.95 -13.85
N MET A 296 5.59 5.27 -13.78
CA MET A 296 4.38 6.01 -13.47
C MET A 296 3.31 5.72 -14.52
N VAL A 297 2.26 5.00 -14.10
CA VAL A 297 1.17 4.49 -14.96
C VAL A 297 0.34 5.64 -15.53
N THR A 298 0.15 6.68 -14.74
CA THR A 298 -0.76 7.81 -15.03
C THR A 298 0.00 9.11 -15.24
N GLU A 299 1.30 9.09 -15.52
CA GLU A 299 2.15 10.29 -15.52
C GLU A 299 1.59 11.43 -16.38
N GLY A 300 1.54 12.63 -15.81
CA GLY A 300 1.07 13.83 -16.50
C GLY A 300 -0.45 13.92 -16.68
N MET A 301 -1.22 12.91 -16.29
CA MET A 301 -2.68 12.98 -16.33
C MET A 301 -3.21 13.86 -15.18
N PRO A 302 -4.21 14.74 -15.41
CA PRO A 302 -4.99 15.31 -14.32
C PRO A 302 -5.69 14.21 -13.52
N VAL A 303 -5.62 14.32 -12.20
CA VAL A 303 -6.26 13.37 -11.27
C VAL A 303 -7.17 14.14 -10.33
N GLY A 304 -8.38 13.64 -10.13
CA GLY A 304 -9.34 14.14 -9.16
C GLY A 304 -9.87 13.03 -8.27
N TYR A 305 -10.51 13.39 -7.16
CA TYR A 305 -11.07 12.43 -6.23
C TYR A 305 -12.51 12.78 -5.84
N ILE A 306 -13.36 11.76 -5.74
CA ILE A 306 -14.67 11.82 -5.09
C ILE A 306 -14.59 10.90 -3.87
N VAL A 307 -14.65 11.47 -2.68
CA VAL A 307 -14.44 10.76 -1.42
C VAL A 307 -15.69 10.87 -0.57
N ALA A 308 -16.40 9.76 -0.36
CA ALA A 308 -17.52 9.70 0.58
C ALA A 308 -17.00 9.42 1.99
N GLY A 309 -17.43 10.18 2.98
CA GLY A 309 -16.98 10.13 4.37
C GLY A 309 -16.24 11.38 4.84
N ASN A 310 -15.82 11.36 6.11
CA ASN A 310 -15.19 12.50 6.79
C ASN A 310 -13.71 12.70 6.40
N TYR A 311 -13.49 13.07 5.14
CA TYR A 311 -12.15 13.27 4.57
C TYR A 311 -11.31 14.29 5.37
N ASP A 312 -11.94 15.32 5.92
CA ASP A 312 -11.26 16.38 6.68
C ASP A 312 -10.56 15.87 7.95
N LYS A 313 -11.08 14.80 8.57
CA LYS A 313 -10.48 14.18 9.76
C LYS A 313 -9.43 13.11 9.42
N GLU A 314 -9.33 12.69 8.15
CA GLU A 314 -8.42 11.61 7.72
C GLU A 314 -7.09 12.17 7.17
N TYR A 315 -6.25 12.72 8.05
CA TYR A 315 -4.97 13.34 7.66
C TYR A 315 -4.01 12.38 6.94
N ASN A 316 -4.01 11.11 7.34
CA ASN A 316 -3.20 10.08 6.67
C ASN A 316 -3.69 9.85 5.23
N LEU A 317 -5.01 9.79 5.00
CA LEU A 317 -5.60 9.68 3.67
C LEU A 317 -5.30 10.91 2.80
N GLN A 318 -5.38 12.12 3.37
CA GLN A 318 -5.00 13.36 2.68
C GLN A 318 -3.54 13.29 2.19
N THR A 319 -2.63 12.85 3.07
CA THR A 319 -1.21 12.64 2.75
C THR A 319 -1.04 11.61 1.65
N LEU A 320 -1.77 10.48 1.71
CA LEU A 320 -1.72 9.42 0.70
C LEU A 320 -2.17 9.90 -0.69
N ILE A 321 -3.27 10.65 -0.76
CA ILE A 321 -3.79 11.20 -2.03
C ILE A 321 -2.77 12.15 -2.65
N GLU A 322 -2.26 13.09 -1.87
CA GLU A 322 -1.27 14.06 -2.35
C GLU A 322 0.03 13.37 -2.77
N ALA A 323 0.56 12.49 -1.93
CA ALA A 323 1.79 11.76 -2.18
C ALA A 323 1.75 10.91 -3.46
N LYS A 324 0.63 10.24 -3.72
CA LYS A 324 0.43 9.45 -4.95
C LYS A 324 0.46 10.33 -6.19
N CYS A 325 -0.22 11.48 -6.15
CA CYS A 325 -0.19 12.42 -7.27
C CYS A 325 1.19 13.02 -7.48
N GLU A 326 1.87 13.42 -6.42
CA GLU A 326 3.20 14.04 -6.45
C GLU A 326 4.28 13.08 -6.99
N VAL A 327 4.30 11.83 -6.50
CA VAL A 327 5.21 10.79 -7.02
C VAL A 327 4.82 10.39 -8.43
N GLY A 328 3.52 10.32 -8.75
CA GLY A 328 3.00 10.01 -10.08
C GLY A 328 3.18 11.10 -11.13
N GLY A 329 3.62 12.31 -10.74
CA GLY A 329 3.69 13.45 -11.64
C GLY A 329 2.32 13.93 -12.14
N ASN A 330 1.28 13.71 -11.34
CA ASN A 330 -0.11 14.04 -11.64
C ASN A 330 -0.47 15.43 -11.10
N PHE A 331 -1.22 16.18 -11.89
CA PHE A 331 -1.87 17.39 -11.40
C PHE A 331 -3.10 17.01 -10.58
N LEU A 332 -2.99 17.08 -9.25
CA LEU A 332 -4.14 16.93 -8.36
C LEU A 332 -5.08 18.13 -8.53
N THR A 333 -6.23 17.88 -9.15
CA THR A 333 -7.25 18.87 -9.47
C THR A 333 -7.99 19.31 -8.21
N TYR A 334 -8.80 18.42 -7.65
CA TYR A 334 -9.59 18.66 -6.44
C TYR A 334 -9.98 17.32 -5.78
N VAL A 335 -10.31 17.37 -4.48
CA VAL A 335 -10.89 16.25 -3.73
C VAL A 335 -12.27 16.67 -3.24
N ALA A 336 -13.31 16.23 -3.95
CA ALA A 336 -14.69 16.48 -3.55
C ALA A 336 -15.11 15.47 -2.46
N ASN A 337 -15.70 15.95 -1.36
CA ASN A 337 -16.24 15.09 -0.30
C ASN A 337 -17.58 15.59 0.24
N ASP A 338 -18.32 14.67 0.85
CA ASP A 338 -19.70 14.85 1.34
C ASP A 338 -19.79 15.32 2.80
N ASN A 339 -18.66 15.44 3.51
CA ASN A 339 -18.61 15.97 4.87
C ASN A 339 -18.61 17.51 4.93
N LYS A 340 -18.60 18.18 3.77
CA LYS A 340 -18.74 19.64 3.66
C LYS A 340 -20.21 20.06 3.67
N ASN A 341 -20.46 21.34 4.00
CA ASN A 341 -21.81 21.92 4.05
C ASN A 341 -22.60 21.79 2.72
N ASN A 342 -21.92 21.71 1.58
CA ASN A 342 -22.56 21.57 0.27
C ASN A 342 -21.75 20.67 -0.66
N THR A 343 -22.12 19.38 -0.71
CA THR A 343 -21.48 18.37 -1.56
C THR A 343 -21.56 18.70 -3.05
N LEU A 344 -22.66 19.29 -3.52
CA LEU A 344 -22.82 19.65 -4.94
C LEU A 344 -21.78 20.69 -5.37
N GLU A 345 -21.52 21.70 -4.53
CA GLU A 345 -20.49 22.70 -4.80
C GLU A 345 -19.08 22.10 -4.82
N GLU A 346 -18.78 21.11 -3.98
CA GLU A 346 -17.51 20.38 -4.03
C GLU A 346 -17.34 19.61 -5.35
N LEU A 347 -18.40 18.96 -5.83
CA LEU A 347 -18.41 18.29 -7.14
C LEU A 347 -18.26 19.29 -8.30
N LYS A 348 -18.86 20.48 -8.22
CA LYS A 348 -18.67 21.56 -9.21
C LYS A 348 -17.23 22.07 -9.22
N LYS A 349 -16.59 22.25 -8.06
CA LYS A 349 -15.15 22.63 -7.98
C LYS A 349 -14.26 21.58 -8.62
N LEU A 350 -14.52 20.31 -8.37
CA LEU A 350 -13.84 19.20 -9.05
C LEU A 350 -14.04 19.26 -10.57
N SER A 351 -15.28 19.38 -11.04
CA SER A 351 -15.63 19.49 -12.46
C SER A 351 -14.90 20.64 -13.15
N ASN A 352 -14.98 21.85 -12.58
CA ASN A 352 -14.37 23.06 -13.14
C ASN A 352 -12.84 22.97 -13.18
N THR A 353 -12.22 22.50 -12.10
CA THR A 353 -10.76 22.38 -12.01
C THR A 353 -10.23 21.28 -12.93
N MET A 354 -10.96 20.17 -13.04
CA MET A 354 -10.65 19.09 -13.98
C MET A 354 -10.73 19.57 -15.43
N ASN A 355 -11.80 20.28 -15.80
CA ASN A 355 -11.95 20.86 -17.13
C ASN A 355 -10.78 21.80 -17.47
N TYR A 356 -10.45 22.70 -16.55
CA TYR A 356 -9.31 23.61 -16.71
C TYR A 356 -7.99 22.85 -16.90
N ALA A 357 -7.76 21.79 -16.11
CA ALA A 357 -6.54 21.00 -16.18
C ALA A 357 -6.40 20.24 -17.52
N ILE A 358 -7.50 19.71 -18.06
CA ILE A 358 -7.52 19.01 -19.35
C ILE A 358 -7.21 19.97 -20.50
N ILE A 359 -7.82 21.17 -20.50
CA ILE A 359 -7.63 22.17 -21.56
C ILE A 359 -6.20 22.73 -21.54
N ASN A 360 -5.73 23.11 -20.35
CA ASN A 360 -4.46 23.83 -20.19
C ASN A 360 -3.25 22.91 -19.96
N LYS A 361 -3.45 21.59 -19.95
CA LYS A 361 -2.40 20.59 -19.67
C LYS A 361 -1.63 20.94 -18.40
N CYS A 362 -2.35 21.24 -17.32
CA CYS A 362 -1.76 21.74 -16.10
C CYS A 362 -0.75 20.75 -15.50
N SER A 363 0.31 21.32 -14.93
CA SER A 363 1.33 20.60 -14.16
C SER A 363 1.74 21.44 -12.95
N ARG A 364 2.30 20.83 -11.91
CA ARG A 364 2.88 21.55 -10.76
C ARG A 364 4.31 21.09 -10.50
N PRO A 365 5.19 21.98 -10.01
CA PRO A 365 6.46 21.56 -9.43
C PRO A 365 6.23 20.59 -8.29
N LYS A 366 7.10 19.57 -8.18
CA LYS A 366 7.00 18.55 -7.12
C LYS A 366 7.30 19.15 -5.76
N ASN A 367 6.49 18.83 -4.76
CA ASN A 367 6.74 19.17 -3.37
C ASN A 367 7.65 18.12 -2.68
N PHE A 368 7.78 18.18 -1.35
CA PHE A 368 8.59 17.23 -0.57
C PHE A 368 8.19 15.76 -0.81
N TYR A 369 6.90 15.47 -0.93
CA TYR A 369 6.38 14.12 -1.18
C TYR A 369 6.90 13.56 -2.50
N GLY A 370 6.73 14.34 -3.58
CA GLY A 370 7.20 13.96 -4.91
C GLY A 370 8.73 13.85 -4.99
N ILE A 371 9.45 14.82 -4.43
CA ILE A 371 10.92 14.84 -4.45
C ILE A 371 11.52 13.70 -3.61
N GLY A 372 11.06 13.54 -2.36
CA GLY A 372 11.57 12.53 -1.43
C GLY A 372 11.31 11.12 -1.95
N GLY A 373 10.05 10.82 -2.31
CA GLY A 373 9.69 9.51 -2.85
C GLY A 373 10.45 9.16 -4.13
N MET A 374 10.57 10.12 -5.06
CA MET A 374 11.27 9.87 -6.31
C MET A 374 12.78 9.68 -6.15
N LYS A 375 13.43 10.34 -5.19
CA LYS A 375 14.85 10.12 -4.91
C LYS A 375 15.12 8.68 -4.47
N ILE A 376 14.28 8.11 -3.60
CA ILE A 376 14.41 6.72 -3.15
C ILE A 376 14.35 5.75 -4.35
N PHE A 377 13.32 5.86 -5.20
CA PHE A 377 13.19 4.97 -6.35
C PHE A 377 14.25 5.21 -7.44
N ARG A 378 14.57 6.48 -7.71
CA ARG A 378 15.63 6.85 -8.66
C ARG A 378 16.96 6.18 -8.28
N ASP A 379 17.36 6.25 -7.01
CA ASP A 379 18.59 5.66 -6.52
C ASP A 379 18.54 4.13 -6.54
N LEU A 380 17.43 3.54 -6.08
CA LEU A 380 17.21 2.11 -6.08
C LEU A 380 17.32 1.51 -7.49
N ILE A 381 16.59 2.09 -8.46
CA ILE A 381 16.53 1.59 -9.84
C ILE A 381 17.88 1.77 -10.53
N TYR A 382 18.59 2.88 -10.27
CA TYR A 382 19.92 3.08 -10.83
C TYR A 382 20.90 1.99 -10.35
N ILE A 383 20.88 1.67 -9.05
CA ILE A 383 21.71 0.58 -8.49
C ILE A 383 21.27 -0.78 -9.04
N MET A 384 19.96 -1.03 -9.11
CA MET A 384 19.36 -2.29 -9.54
C MET A 384 19.16 -2.40 -11.06
N GLN A 385 19.78 -1.54 -11.86
CA GLN A 385 19.58 -1.42 -13.31
C GLN A 385 19.75 -2.73 -14.10
N GLY A 386 20.54 -3.67 -13.57
CA GLY A 386 20.70 -5.00 -14.16
C GLY A 386 19.46 -5.89 -14.04
N ILE A 387 18.72 -5.78 -12.93
CA ILE A 387 17.53 -6.58 -12.64
C ILE A 387 16.27 -5.84 -13.10
N MET A 388 16.16 -4.55 -12.80
CA MET A 388 15.01 -3.69 -13.09
C MET A 388 15.15 -3.03 -14.47
N LYS A 389 15.33 -3.85 -15.51
CA LYS A 389 15.70 -3.38 -16.86
C LYS A 389 14.63 -2.47 -17.48
N ALA A 390 13.36 -2.81 -17.30
CA ALA A 390 12.23 -2.03 -17.83
C ALA A 390 12.13 -0.65 -17.16
N ASP A 391 12.26 -0.61 -15.83
CA ASP A 391 12.29 0.65 -15.07
C ASP A 391 13.51 1.50 -15.46
N HIS A 392 14.70 0.89 -15.55
CA HIS A 392 15.91 1.62 -15.96
C HIS A 392 15.79 2.26 -17.34
N LYS A 393 15.26 1.51 -18.33
CA LYS A 393 15.01 2.05 -19.68
C LYS A 393 14.04 3.23 -19.65
N TYR A 394 12.98 3.13 -18.84
CA TYR A 394 12.02 4.20 -18.65
C TYR A 394 12.66 5.44 -18.04
N TYR A 395 13.37 5.30 -16.92
CA TYR A 395 13.98 6.41 -16.18
C TYR A 395 15.02 7.15 -17.03
N LYS A 396 15.79 6.42 -17.84
CA LYS A 396 16.74 7.02 -18.79
C LYS A 396 16.02 7.81 -19.90
N LYS A 397 14.93 7.27 -20.45
CA LYS A 397 14.16 7.95 -21.52
C LYS A 397 13.51 9.25 -21.03
N HIS A 398 13.09 9.31 -19.77
CA HIS A 398 12.39 10.46 -19.19
C HIS A 398 13.31 11.37 -18.35
N ASN A 399 14.64 11.24 -18.47
CA ASN A 399 15.62 12.07 -17.78
C ASN A 399 15.43 12.15 -16.25
N ILE A 400 15.00 11.05 -15.62
CA ILE A 400 14.76 11.00 -14.16
C ILE A 400 16.08 10.91 -13.37
N TYR A 401 17.17 10.48 -14.01
CA TYR A 401 18.49 10.45 -13.39
C TYR A 401 19.16 11.82 -13.51
N ASP A 402 19.30 12.50 -12.38
CA ASP A 402 19.79 13.87 -12.22
C ASP A 402 21.06 13.96 -11.32
N PHE A 403 21.71 12.83 -11.01
CA PHE A 403 22.89 12.79 -10.12
C PHE A 403 23.89 11.68 -10.49
N PRO A 404 25.18 11.83 -10.15
CA PRO A 404 26.17 10.76 -10.29
C PRO A 404 26.09 9.75 -9.12
N GLN A 405 25.95 8.45 -9.41
CA GLN A 405 26.01 7.39 -8.39
C GLN A 405 27.38 6.69 -8.38
N LYS A 406 27.98 6.56 -7.19
CA LYS A 406 29.36 6.08 -7.00
C LYS A 406 29.48 4.57 -6.75
N GLN A 407 28.38 3.84 -6.57
CA GLN A 407 28.37 2.40 -6.25
C GLN A 407 28.65 1.48 -7.46
N ARG A 408 29.77 1.70 -8.18
CA ARG A 408 30.13 0.99 -9.42
C ARG A 408 30.21 -0.53 -9.27
N GLY A 409 30.80 -1.01 -8.17
CA GLY A 409 30.89 -2.45 -7.88
C GLY A 409 29.52 -3.11 -7.71
N ARG A 410 28.62 -2.51 -6.91
CA ARG A 410 27.25 -2.99 -6.71
C ARG A 410 26.47 -3.01 -8.02
N MET A 411 26.62 -1.98 -8.85
CA MET A 411 25.98 -1.94 -10.18
C MET A 411 26.46 -3.06 -11.09
N LEU A 412 27.76 -3.36 -11.10
CA LEU A 412 28.32 -4.48 -11.87
C LEU A 412 27.74 -5.81 -11.39
N GLN A 413 27.68 -6.02 -10.07
CA GLN A 413 27.05 -7.20 -9.48
C GLN A 413 25.59 -7.35 -9.90
N MET A 414 24.81 -6.26 -9.87
CA MET A 414 23.40 -6.29 -10.28
C MET A 414 23.25 -6.57 -11.78
N LYS A 415 24.16 -6.07 -12.63
CA LYS A 415 24.20 -6.40 -14.07
C LYS A 415 24.47 -7.88 -14.30
N LEU A 416 25.44 -8.46 -13.60
CA LEU A 416 25.73 -9.89 -13.66
C LEU A 416 24.54 -10.73 -13.20
N ALA A 417 23.93 -10.37 -12.06
CA ALA A 417 22.73 -11.03 -11.56
C ALA A 417 21.59 -10.97 -12.60
N GLY A 418 21.32 -9.78 -13.14
CA GLY A 418 20.29 -9.58 -14.17
C GLY A 418 20.56 -10.28 -15.49
N TYR A 419 21.83 -10.47 -15.86
CA TYR A 419 22.22 -11.29 -17.02
C TYR A 419 21.91 -12.77 -16.75
N LEU A 420 22.39 -13.32 -15.63
CA LEU A 420 22.12 -14.70 -15.23
C LEU A 420 20.61 -14.98 -15.17
N MET A 421 19.84 -14.07 -14.58
CA MET A 421 18.39 -14.18 -14.47
C MET A 421 17.64 -14.03 -15.79
N SER A 422 18.27 -13.55 -16.86
CA SER A 422 17.68 -13.56 -18.21
C SER A 422 17.91 -14.86 -18.98
N ILE A 423 18.77 -15.75 -18.50
CA ILE A 423 19.05 -17.03 -19.15
C ILE A 423 17.89 -18.00 -18.86
N PRO A 424 17.20 -18.57 -19.88
CA PRO A 424 16.03 -19.44 -19.66
C PRO A 424 16.30 -20.67 -18.78
N SER A 425 17.47 -21.29 -18.90
CA SER A 425 17.87 -22.44 -18.08
C SER A 425 18.05 -22.06 -16.61
N VAL A 426 18.61 -20.87 -16.33
CA VAL A 426 18.73 -20.31 -14.99
C VAL A 426 17.37 -19.90 -14.45
N GLN A 427 16.51 -19.27 -15.26
CA GLN A 427 15.12 -18.97 -14.87
C GLN A 427 14.37 -20.23 -14.45
N LYS A 428 14.50 -21.33 -15.21
CA LYS A 428 13.88 -22.62 -14.89
C LYS A 428 14.40 -23.20 -13.57
N LYS A 429 15.71 -23.11 -13.30
CA LYS A 429 16.34 -23.57 -12.05
C LYS A 429 16.07 -22.66 -10.84
N MET A 430 15.95 -21.36 -11.05
CA MET A 430 15.71 -20.35 -10.01
C MET A 430 14.22 -20.15 -9.70
N ARG A 431 13.31 -20.63 -10.57
CA ARG A 431 11.86 -20.55 -10.36
C ARG A 431 11.50 -21.19 -9.02
N GLY A 432 10.97 -20.37 -8.11
CA GLY A 432 10.62 -20.79 -6.74
C GLY A 432 11.77 -20.80 -5.72
N LYS A 433 13.05 -20.70 -6.14
CA LYS A 433 14.22 -20.72 -5.24
C LYS A 433 14.88 -19.35 -5.03
N MET A 434 14.59 -18.35 -5.88
CA MET A 434 15.15 -17.00 -5.79
C MET A 434 15.02 -16.36 -4.40
N ASN A 435 13.85 -16.52 -3.78
CA ASN A 435 13.62 -16.04 -2.42
C ASN A 435 14.56 -16.67 -1.39
N GLN A 436 14.91 -17.96 -1.54
CA GLN A 436 15.82 -18.64 -0.63
C GLN A 436 17.21 -17.99 -0.66
N TYR A 437 17.72 -17.67 -1.86
CA TYR A 437 19.00 -16.99 -2.04
C TYR A 437 19.01 -15.59 -1.45
N ILE A 438 17.93 -14.81 -1.66
CA ILE A 438 17.78 -13.47 -1.06
C ILE A 438 17.82 -13.55 0.46
N LEU A 439 17.26 -14.59 1.06
CA LEU A 439 17.22 -14.76 2.51
C LEU A 439 18.49 -15.36 3.14
N MET A 440 19.42 -15.92 2.35
CA MET A 440 20.62 -16.56 2.91
C MET A 440 21.44 -15.65 3.84
N PRO A 441 21.68 -14.36 3.53
CA PRO A 441 22.40 -13.47 4.45
C PRO A 441 21.69 -13.30 5.79
N TYR A 442 20.36 -13.16 5.78
CA TYR A 442 19.55 -13.00 6.99
C TYR A 442 19.55 -14.28 7.83
N LYS A 443 19.44 -15.45 7.20
CA LYS A 443 19.56 -16.74 7.89
C LYS A 443 20.90 -16.87 8.60
N LYS A 444 22.01 -16.45 7.97
CA LYS A 444 23.33 -16.44 8.62
C LYS A 444 23.37 -15.52 9.84
N VAL A 445 22.72 -14.36 9.79
CA VAL A 445 22.61 -13.46 10.96
C VAL A 445 21.83 -14.15 12.08
N ILE A 446 20.65 -14.70 11.77
CA ILE A 446 19.83 -15.44 12.73
C ILE A 446 20.62 -16.61 13.32
N ASP A 447 21.27 -17.43 12.49
CA ASP A 447 22.07 -18.59 12.91
C ASP A 447 23.18 -18.21 13.90
N LYS A 448 23.84 -17.08 13.67
CA LYS A 448 24.90 -16.53 14.55
C LYS A 448 24.39 -15.79 15.78
N THR A 449 23.08 -15.55 15.88
CA THR A 449 22.51 -14.81 17.02
C THR A 449 22.63 -15.64 18.29
N TYR A 450 23.36 -15.11 19.27
CA TYR A 450 23.44 -15.69 20.60
C TYR A 450 22.22 -15.30 21.44
N LYS A 451 21.87 -16.14 22.40
CA LYS A 451 20.79 -15.85 23.36
C LYS A 451 21.14 -14.59 24.15
N LYS A 452 20.28 -13.58 24.12
CA LYS A 452 20.33 -12.48 25.09
C LYS A 452 19.34 -12.83 26.20
N ILE A 453 19.89 -13.29 27.33
CA ILE A 453 19.12 -13.42 28.56
C ILE A 453 19.08 -12.01 29.15
N ASN A 454 17.91 -11.37 29.06
CA ASN A 454 17.56 -10.27 29.95
C ASN A 454 16.71 -10.85 31.07
#